data_AF-D4LC77-F1
#
_entry.id   AF-D4LC77-F1
#
_cell.length_a   1.000
_cell.length_b   1.000
_cell.length_c   1.000
_cell.angle_alpha   90.00
_cell.angle_beta   90.00
_cell.angle_gamma   90.00
#
_symmetry.space_group_name_H-M   'P 1'
#
loop_
_entity.id
_entity.type
_entity.pdbx_description
1 polymer ?
#
loop_
_entity_poly.entity_id
_entity_poly.type
_entity_poly.pdbx_seq_one_letter_code
_entity_poly.pdbx_strand_id
1 'polypeptide(L)'
;MAIFKILAFSSMMMYNIYIIIVHTSWIIMTDMQPKKMIILDILDILRKHTDEDHRLSQQQIQNLMESEYGMKVDRKTVRRNLSKLIEFGFPIKYRGCDFENDVIVRNSKNGEEAILTDWYYVHEFMNGELRLLIDSVLLTDGLSKKDRLSMIRRLEGLSSKYFRSEISKIDMDIYGKVLNKEILMTLENIGSAIADGKQISFHYCDCGLDGKLKFRLDSSGKKKQYTVNPYQVISQNGHSYLIGNLPKYDDLTHFRIDRIKDCQVIDVPAK
;
A
#
# COMPACT_ATOMS: atom_id res chain seq x y z
N MET A 1 -3.20 6.60 -54.15
CA MET A 1 -3.19 5.18 -53.71
C MET A 1 -1.79 4.66 -53.32
N ALA A 2 -0.69 5.24 -53.83
CA ALA A 2 0.68 4.81 -53.48
C ALA A 2 1.18 5.27 -52.09
N ILE A 3 0.79 6.47 -51.63
CA ILE A 3 1.24 7.05 -50.35
C ILE A 3 0.73 6.26 -49.13
N PHE A 4 -0.48 5.71 -49.18
CA PHE A 4 -1.05 4.89 -48.11
C PHE A 4 -0.33 3.54 -47.93
N LYS A 5 0.22 2.96 -49.01
CA LYS A 5 0.99 1.70 -48.91
C LYS A 5 2.35 1.91 -48.25
N ILE A 6 3.00 3.05 -48.46
CA ILE A 6 4.30 3.38 -47.86
C ILE A 6 4.16 3.65 -46.35
N LEU A 7 3.11 4.34 -45.93
CA LEU A 7 2.82 4.59 -44.51
C LEU A 7 2.50 3.31 -43.74
N ALA A 8 1.73 2.39 -44.35
CA ALA A 8 1.44 1.08 -43.75
C ALA A 8 2.70 0.22 -43.59
N PHE A 9 3.60 0.25 -44.57
CA PHE A 9 4.86 -0.51 -44.53
C PHE A 9 5.82 0.03 -43.45
N SER A 10 5.92 1.36 -43.32
CA SER A 10 6.74 2.01 -42.28
C SER A 10 6.23 1.72 -40.86
N SER A 11 4.90 1.75 -40.65
CA SER A 11 4.28 1.43 -39.36
C SER A 11 4.52 -0.02 -38.94
N MET A 12 4.39 -0.97 -39.88
CA MET A 12 4.59 -2.40 -39.60
C MET A 12 6.07 -2.74 -39.34
N MET A 13 6.99 -1.99 -39.95
CA MET A 13 8.42 -2.13 -39.71
C MET A 13 8.83 -1.58 -38.34
N MET A 14 8.27 -0.42 -37.92
CA MET A 14 8.49 0.10 -36.57
C MET A 14 7.90 -0.80 -35.47
N TYR A 15 6.74 -1.42 -35.70
CA TYR A 15 6.15 -2.34 -34.74
C TYR A 15 6.99 -3.61 -34.55
N ASN A 16 7.55 -4.17 -35.64
CA ASN A 16 8.47 -5.30 -35.56
C ASN A 16 9.79 -4.93 -34.87
N ILE A 17 10.33 -3.75 -35.14
CA ILE A 17 11.54 -3.26 -34.46
C ILE A 17 11.26 -3.07 -32.95
N TYR A 18 10.10 -2.54 -32.58
CA TYR A 18 9.70 -2.39 -31.18
C TYR A 18 9.56 -3.75 -30.47
N ILE A 19 8.93 -4.74 -31.11
CA ILE A 19 8.85 -6.10 -30.56
C ILE A 19 10.25 -6.72 -30.41
N ILE A 20 11.12 -6.58 -31.41
CA ILE A 20 12.50 -7.10 -31.35
C ILE A 20 13.28 -6.39 -30.23
N ILE A 21 13.14 -5.08 -30.06
CA ILE A 21 13.82 -4.33 -28.98
C ILE A 21 13.29 -4.72 -27.60
N VAL A 22 11.96 -4.85 -27.44
CA VAL A 22 11.36 -5.29 -26.17
C VAL A 22 11.75 -6.73 -25.86
N HIS A 23 11.76 -7.62 -26.87
CA HIS A 23 12.11 -9.02 -26.67
C HIS A 23 13.61 -9.22 -26.44
N THR A 24 14.47 -8.53 -27.17
CA THR A 24 15.92 -8.55 -26.94
C THR A 24 16.29 -7.86 -25.62
N SER A 25 15.63 -6.77 -25.23
CA SER A 25 15.81 -6.15 -23.90
C SER A 25 15.34 -7.08 -22.78
N TRP A 26 14.24 -7.81 -22.98
CA TRP A 26 13.77 -8.83 -22.03
C TRP A 26 14.76 -9.99 -21.91
N ILE A 27 15.30 -10.48 -23.04
CA ILE A 27 16.32 -11.54 -23.08
C ILE A 27 17.64 -11.09 -22.43
N ILE A 28 18.10 -9.88 -22.69
CA ILE A 28 19.31 -9.31 -22.08
C ILE A 28 19.12 -9.10 -20.57
N MET A 29 17.90 -8.75 -20.13
CA MET A 29 17.58 -8.60 -18.71
C MET A 29 17.50 -9.94 -17.96
N THR A 30 17.17 -11.04 -18.65
CA THR A 30 17.19 -12.41 -18.09
C THR A 30 18.59 -13.03 -17.99
N ASP A 31 19.55 -12.63 -18.85
CA ASP A 31 20.87 -13.28 -18.93
C ASP A 31 21.90 -12.77 -17.90
N MET A 32 21.53 -11.77 -17.07
CA MET A 32 22.45 -11.09 -16.15
C MET A 32 21.88 -10.90 -14.74
N GLN A 33 21.20 -11.91 -14.18
CA GLN A 33 20.91 -11.94 -12.74
C GLN A 33 22.03 -12.70 -12.01
N PRO A 34 23.02 -12.03 -11.40
CA PRO A 34 24.09 -12.72 -10.67
C PRO A 34 23.50 -13.56 -9.54
N LYS A 35 24.14 -14.71 -9.21
CA LYS A 35 23.75 -15.66 -8.14
C LYS A 35 23.37 -15.05 -6.78
N LYS A 36 23.70 -13.76 -6.54
CA LYS A 36 23.30 -12.98 -5.37
C LYS A 36 21.80 -12.59 -5.36
N MET A 37 21.11 -12.66 -6.50
CA MET A 37 19.69 -12.31 -6.62
C MET A 37 18.74 -13.44 -6.20
N ILE A 38 19.17 -14.70 -6.30
CA ILE A 38 18.35 -15.90 -5.97
C ILE A 38 17.67 -15.79 -4.60
N ILE A 39 18.37 -15.29 -3.59
CA ILE A 39 17.82 -15.17 -2.23
C ILE A 39 16.70 -14.13 -2.16
N LEU A 40 16.84 -13.02 -2.90
CA LEU A 40 15.83 -11.96 -2.99
C LEU A 40 14.64 -12.42 -3.84
N ASP A 41 14.89 -13.15 -4.92
CA ASP A 41 13.84 -13.71 -5.78
C ASP A 41 13.00 -14.75 -5.01
N ILE A 42 13.64 -15.63 -4.22
CA ILE A 42 12.91 -16.57 -3.35
C ILE A 42 12.10 -15.82 -2.30
N LEU A 43 12.65 -14.76 -1.71
CA LEU A 43 11.91 -13.93 -0.76
C LEU A 43 10.69 -13.26 -1.42
N ASP A 44 10.84 -12.70 -2.62
CA ASP A 44 9.76 -12.10 -3.38
C ASP A 44 8.68 -13.14 -3.74
N ILE A 45 9.09 -14.34 -4.16
CA ILE A 45 8.18 -15.46 -4.40
C ILE A 45 7.37 -15.78 -3.15
N LEU A 46 8.02 -15.94 -2.00
CA LEU A 46 7.33 -16.26 -0.75
C LEU A 46 6.35 -15.14 -0.37
N ARG A 47 6.79 -13.88 -0.40
CA ARG A 47 5.91 -12.73 -0.09
C ARG A 47 4.69 -12.68 -1.00
N LYS A 48 4.87 -12.87 -2.31
CA LYS A 48 3.78 -12.71 -3.29
C LYS A 48 2.88 -13.94 -3.37
N HIS A 49 3.43 -15.13 -3.28
CA HIS A 49 2.74 -16.40 -3.58
C HIS A 49 2.46 -17.25 -2.36
N THR A 50 2.70 -16.75 -1.15
CA THR A 50 2.38 -17.50 0.06
C THR A 50 1.74 -16.68 1.16
N ASP A 51 0.96 -17.39 1.95
CA ASP A 51 0.42 -17.01 3.25
C ASP A 51 0.13 -18.30 4.04
N GLU A 52 -0.50 -18.18 5.21
CA GLU A 52 -0.79 -19.32 6.10
C GLU A 52 -1.62 -20.44 5.43
N ASP A 53 -2.48 -20.07 4.47
CA ASP A 53 -3.38 -20.97 3.75
C ASP A 53 -2.81 -21.42 2.40
N HIS A 54 -1.86 -20.67 1.85
CA HIS A 54 -1.27 -20.92 0.53
C HIS A 54 0.24 -21.16 0.65
N ARG A 55 0.63 -22.37 1.04
CA ARG A 55 2.04 -22.72 1.28
C ARG A 55 2.69 -23.35 0.05
N LEU A 56 4.01 -23.24 -0.06
CA LEU A 56 4.77 -23.82 -1.19
C LEU A 56 5.81 -24.85 -0.74
N SER A 57 5.88 -25.96 -1.48
CA SER A 57 7.02 -26.87 -1.43
C SER A 57 8.24 -26.28 -2.15
N GLN A 58 9.42 -26.81 -1.85
CA GLN A 58 10.66 -26.39 -2.54
C GLN A 58 10.58 -26.57 -4.06
N GLN A 59 9.90 -27.63 -4.54
CA GLN A 59 9.72 -27.86 -5.97
C GLN A 59 8.84 -26.78 -6.61
N GLN A 60 7.77 -26.34 -5.92
CA GLN A 60 6.92 -25.26 -6.43
C GLN A 60 7.70 -23.93 -6.46
N ILE A 61 8.55 -23.65 -5.46
CA ILE A 61 9.44 -22.49 -5.49
C ILE A 61 10.39 -22.55 -6.68
N GLN A 62 11.00 -23.72 -6.97
CA GLN A 62 11.85 -23.89 -8.15
C GLN A 62 11.08 -23.61 -9.46
N ASN A 63 9.85 -24.10 -9.56
CA ASN A 63 9.02 -23.88 -10.74
C ASN A 63 8.71 -22.38 -10.91
N LEU A 64 8.43 -21.66 -9.82
CA LEU A 64 8.18 -20.21 -9.86
C LEU A 64 9.44 -19.41 -10.17
N MET A 65 10.61 -19.83 -9.66
CA MET A 65 11.91 -19.24 -10.03
C MET A 65 12.17 -19.32 -11.54
N GLU A 66 11.87 -20.48 -12.14
CA GLU A 66 12.04 -20.66 -13.59
C GLU A 66 10.99 -19.87 -14.38
N SER A 67 9.72 -19.90 -13.98
CA SER A 67 8.64 -19.27 -14.75
C SER A 67 8.60 -17.74 -14.64
N GLU A 68 8.91 -17.16 -13.47
CA GLU A 68 8.80 -15.72 -13.23
C GLU A 68 10.12 -14.97 -13.39
N TYR A 69 11.26 -15.64 -13.12
CA TYR A 69 12.59 -15.02 -13.14
C TYR A 69 13.52 -15.65 -14.18
N GLY A 70 13.06 -16.65 -14.93
CA GLY A 70 13.87 -17.33 -15.97
C GLY A 70 15.04 -18.14 -15.41
N MET A 71 15.07 -18.41 -14.10
CA MET A 71 16.23 -18.98 -13.42
C MET A 71 15.99 -20.41 -12.95
N LYS A 72 16.74 -21.35 -13.52
CA LYS A 72 16.78 -22.74 -13.04
C LYS A 72 17.65 -22.84 -11.81
N VAL A 73 17.04 -23.19 -10.69
CA VAL A 73 17.71 -23.38 -9.40
C VAL A 73 17.47 -24.79 -8.91
N ASP A 74 18.51 -25.45 -8.39
CA ASP A 74 18.38 -26.78 -7.81
C ASP A 74 17.77 -26.73 -6.39
N ARG A 75 17.18 -27.86 -5.97
CA ARG A 75 16.47 -27.96 -4.68
C ARG A 75 17.37 -27.67 -3.47
N LYS A 76 18.67 -28.02 -3.52
CA LYS A 76 19.61 -27.74 -2.42
C LYS A 76 19.89 -26.25 -2.33
N THR A 77 20.02 -25.56 -3.46
CA THR A 77 20.18 -24.11 -3.49
C THR A 77 18.94 -23.40 -2.94
N VAL A 78 17.72 -23.83 -3.29
CA VAL A 78 16.48 -23.29 -2.69
C VAL A 78 16.48 -23.49 -1.17
N ARG A 79 16.71 -24.72 -0.69
CA ARG A 79 16.77 -25.02 0.75
C ARG A 79 17.80 -24.16 1.49
N ARG A 80 18.99 -23.98 0.92
CA ARG A 80 20.05 -23.16 1.51
C ARG A 80 19.63 -21.70 1.64
N ASN A 81 19.01 -21.13 0.62
CA ASN A 81 18.57 -19.73 0.66
C ASN A 81 17.39 -19.53 1.62
N LEU A 82 16.43 -20.47 1.69
CA LEU A 82 15.36 -20.44 2.68
C LEU A 82 15.90 -20.44 4.12
N SER A 83 16.90 -21.29 4.38
CA SER A 83 17.55 -21.35 5.70
C SER A 83 18.24 -20.02 6.04
N LYS A 84 18.92 -19.40 5.07
CA LYS A 84 19.56 -18.09 5.23
C LYS A 84 18.57 -16.96 5.46
N LEU A 85 17.40 -16.98 4.80
CA LEU A 85 16.38 -15.97 5.01
C LEU A 85 15.85 -16.02 6.46
N ILE A 86 15.64 -17.21 7.01
CA ILE A 86 15.29 -17.39 8.42
C ILE A 86 16.42 -16.91 9.34
N GLU A 87 17.68 -17.26 9.04
CA GLU A 87 18.85 -16.79 9.79
C GLU A 87 18.97 -15.25 9.81
N PHE A 88 18.58 -14.59 8.71
CA PHE A 88 18.52 -13.13 8.62
C PHE A 88 17.26 -12.51 9.25
N GLY A 89 16.38 -13.30 9.85
CA GLY A 89 15.21 -12.83 10.57
C GLY A 89 14.01 -12.47 9.70
N PHE A 90 13.97 -12.91 8.43
CA PHE A 90 12.75 -12.78 7.63
C PHE A 90 11.65 -13.68 8.22
N PRO A 91 10.39 -13.21 8.26
CA PRO A 91 9.28 -13.90 8.89
C PRO A 91 8.77 -15.04 7.99
N ILE A 92 9.60 -16.07 7.80
CA ILE A 92 9.31 -17.23 6.97
C ILE A 92 9.16 -18.45 7.88
N LYS A 93 8.08 -19.18 7.65
CA LYS A 93 7.72 -20.40 8.36
C LYS A 93 7.61 -21.57 7.40
N TYR A 94 7.61 -22.77 7.94
CA TYR A 94 7.41 -24.02 7.21
C TYR A 94 6.67 -25.02 8.08
N ARG A 95 6.16 -26.12 7.50
CA ARG A 95 5.44 -27.15 8.27
C ARG A 95 6.31 -27.71 9.41
N GLY A 96 5.76 -27.69 10.62
CA GLY A 96 6.44 -28.20 11.81
C GLY A 96 7.41 -27.22 12.47
N CYS A 97 7.44 -25.95 12.05
CA CYS A 97 8.24 -24.92 12.73
C CYS A 97 7.64 -24.50 14.08
N ASP A 98 6.31 -24.52 14.22
CA ASP A 98 5.61 -24.14 15.45
C ASP A 98 5.26 -25.35 16.34
N PHE A 99 5.05 -26.52 15.74
CA PHE A 99 4.64 -27.75 16.43
C PHE A 99 5.38 -28.97 15.86
N GLU A 100 6.19 -29.64 16.69
CA GLU A 100 7.01 -30.79 16.24
C GLU A 100 6.17 -31.96 15.69
N ASN A 101 4.92 -32.11 16.15
CA ASN A 101 4.02 -33.16 15.70
C ASN A 101 3.62 -33.06 14.22
N ASP A 102 3.81 -31.90 13.59
CA ASP A 102 3.52 -31.69 12.16
C ASP A 102 4.73 -31.98 11.25
N VAL A 103 5.89 -32.30 11.82
CA VAL A 103 7.10 -32.61 11.06
C VAL A 103 6.91 -33.91 10.28
N ILE A 104 7.13 -33.86 8.97
CA ILE A 104 7.15 -35.06 8.14
C ILE A 104 8.55 -35.65 8.16
N VAL A 105 8.68 -36.92 8.53
CA VAL A 105 9.96 -37.64 8.57
C VAL A 105 10.02 -38.68 7.45
N ARG A 106 11.18 -38.79 6.80
CA ARG A 106 11.48 -39.89 5.86
C ARG A 106 12.61 -40.76 6.38
N ASN A 107 12.50 -42.06 6.13
CA ASN A 107 13.59 -43.00 6.37
C ASN A 107 14.61 -42.91 5.22
N SER A 108 15.85 -42.56 5.56
CA SER A 108 16.99 -42.51 4.65
C SER A 108 18.02 -43.57 5.07
N LYS A 109 19.00 -43.84 4.19
CA LYS A 109 20.12 -44.74 4.49
C LYS A 109 20.94 -44.31 5.73
N ASN A 110 20.82 -43.03 6.10
CA ASN A 110 21.53 -42.42 7.23
C ASN A 110 20.62 -42.18 8.45
N GLY A 111 19.43 -42.78 8.50
CA GLY A 111 18.45 -42.59 9.57
C GLY A 111 17.23 -41.76 9.15
N GLU A 112 16.48 -41.29 10.14
CA GLU A 112 15.31 -40.43 9.96
C GLU A 112 15.71 -39.00 9.58
N GLU A 113 15.08 -38.43 8.53
CA GLU A 113 15.33 -37.07 8.07
C GLU A 113 14.03 -36.27 7.97
N ALA A 114 14.00 -35.08 8.58
CA ALA A 114 12.88 -34.16 8.49
C ALA A 114 12.76 -33.53 7.08
N ILE A 115 11.57 -33.66 6.48
CA ILE A 115 11.21 -33.03 5.23
C ILE A 115 10.71 -31.60 5.50
N LEU A 116 11.51 -30.62 5.09
CA LEU A 116 11.10 -29.22 5.16
C LEU A 116 10.25 -28.86 3.93
N THR A 117 8.95 -28.65 4.14
CA THR A 117 7.97 -28.32 3.11
C THR A 117 6.96 -27.30 3.62
N ASP A 118 6.11 -26.83 2.73
CA ASP A 118 5.02 -25.89 3.00
C ASP A 118 5.52 -24.61 3.62
N TRP A 119 6.49 -24.04 2.92
CA TRP A 119 7.10 -22.77 3.24
C TRP A 119 6.11 -21.65 2.94
N TYR A 120 6.05 -20.67 3.84
CA TYR A 120 5.24 -19.48 3.65
C TYR A 120 5.83 -18.25 4.35
N TYR A 121 5.44 -17.08 3.88
CA TYR A 121 5.75 -15.79 4.47
C TYR A 121 4.63 -15.39 5.44
N VAL A 122 5.00 -15.00 6.65
CA VAL A 122 4.09 -14.44 7.64
C VAL A 122 4.00 -12.94 7.38
N HIS A 123 2.85 -12.50 6.89
CA HIS A 123 2.57 -11.09 6.61
C HIS A 123 2.36 -10.31 7.90
N GLU A 124 2.72 -9.04 7.91
CA GLU A 124 2.56 -8.16 9.09
C GLU A 124 1.09 -7.92 9.42
N PHE A 125 0.23 -7.90 8.40
CA PHE A 125 -1.21 -7.74 8.56
C PHE A 125 -1.94 -9.00 8.14
N MET A 126 -2.96 -9.36 8.91
CA MET A 126 -3.96 -10.32 8.49
C MET A 126 -4.84 -9.73 7.39
N ASN A 127 -5.38 -10.59 6.52
CA ASN A 127 -6.31 -10.16 5.46
C ASN A 127 -7.54 -9.39 6.01
N GLY A 128 -8.01 -9.77 7.20
CA GLY A 128 -9.10 -9.05 7.89
C GLY A 128 -8.71 -7.64 8.35
N GLU A 129 -7.47 -7.44 8.80
CA GLU A 129 -6.97 -6.12 9.23
C GLU A 129 -6.79 -5.20 8.02
N LEU A 130 -6.24 -5.72 6.92
CA LEU A 130 -6.15 -4.98 5.66
C LEU A 130 -7.54 -4.59 5.14
N ARG A 131 -8.54 -5.46 5.28
CA ARG A 131 -9.91 -5.13 4.90
C ARG A 131 -10.45 -3.96 5.73
N LEU A 132 -10.23 -3.98 7.03
CA LEU A 132 -10.64 -2.90 7.93
C LEU A 132 -9.96 -1.57 7.57
N LEU A 133 -8.66 -1.60 7.26
CA LEU A 133 -7.92 -0.41 6.79
C LEU A 133 -8.44 0.11 5.44
N ILE A 134 -8.73 -0.79 4.49
CA ILE A 134 -9.32 -0.44 3.19
C ILE A 134 -10.69 0.21 3.38
N ASP A 135 -11.53 -0.32 4.28
CA ASP A 135 -12.84 0.26 4.59
C ASP A 135 -12.71 1.67 5.22
N SER A 136 -11.70 1.88 6.07
CA SER A 136 -11.38 3.22 6.60
C SER A 136 -11.00 4.21 5.49
N VAL A 137 -10.16 3.77 4.55
CA VAL A 137 -9.79 4.55 3.37
C VAL A 137 -11.01 4.83 2.49
N LEU A 138 -11.95 3.88 2.34
CA LEU A 138 -13.21 4.06 1.62
C LEU A 138 -14.17 5.06 2.29
N LEU A 139 -14.23 5.08 3.61
CA LEU A 139 -15.14 5.95 4.34
C LEU A 139 -14.63 7.39 4.48
N THR A 140 -13.31 7.60 4.33
CA THR A 140 -12.70 8.92 4.49
C THR A 140 -13.16 9.90 3.40
N ASP A 141 -13.79 10.99 3.83
CA ASP A 141 -14.12 12.16 2.98
C ASP A 141 -12.87 12.97 2.64
N GLY A 142 -12.94 13.84 1.63
CA GLY A 142 -11.83 14.69 1.19
C GLY A 142 -10.90 14.01 0.16
N LEU A 143 -10.76 12.68 0.21
CA LEU A 143 -9.92 11.94 -0.73
C LEU A 143 -10.52 11.91 -2.14
N SER A 144 -9.66 12.10 -3.15
CA SER A 144 -10.05 11.86 -4.54
C SER A 144 -10.16 10.36 -4.82
N LYS A 145 -10.96 9.99 -5.84
CA LYS A 145 -11.05 8.60 -6.34
C LYS A 145 -9.67 8.03 -6.68
N LYS A 146 -8.78 8.85 -7.26
CA LYS A 146 -7.41 8.46 -7.59
C LYS A 146 -6.61 8.13 -6.32
N ASP A 147 -6.65 8.98 -5.31
CA ASP A 147 -5.88 8.80 -4.08
C ASP A 147 -6.38 7.57 -3.30
N ARG A 148 -7.70 7.41 -3.21
CA ARG A 148 -8.36 6.24 -2.60
C ARG A 148 -7.90 4.93 -3.24
N LEU A 149 -8.00 4.83 -4.57
CA LEU A 149 -7.53 3.66 -5.31
C LEU A 149 -6.02 3.43 -5.16
N SER A 150 -5.23 4.50 -5.13
CA SER A 150 -3.78 4.39 -4.95
C SER A 150 -3.42 3.84 -3.57
N MET A 151 -4.11 4.27 -2.51
CA MET A 151 -3.89 3.78 -1.15
C MET A 151 -4.33 2.33 -1.01
N ILE A 152 -5.50 1.98 -1.55
CA ILE A 152 -6.02 0.61 -1.50
C ILE A 152 -5.06 -0.36 -2.19
N ARG A 153 -4.53 -0.02 -3.37
CA ARG A 153 -3.52 -0.86 -4.05
C ARG A 153 -2.26 -1.08 -3.24
N ARG A 154 -1.82 -0.06 -2.48
CA ARG A 154 -0.67 -0.19 -1.58
C ARG A 154 -0.98 -1.12 -0.41
N LEU A 155 -2.18 -1.04 0.16
CA LEU A 155 -2.64 -1.95 1.22
C LEU A 155 -2.79 -3.38 0.72
N GLU A 156 -3.31 -3.59 -0.49
CA GLU A 156 -3.37 -4.93 -1.10
C GLU A 156 -1.98 -5.54 -1.28
N GLY A 157 -0.98 -4.72 -1.63
CA GLY A 157 0.42 -5.15 -1.77
C GLY A 157 1.12 -5.51 -0.47
N LEU A 158 0.48 -5.33 0.70
CA LEU A 158 0.99 -5.77 2.00
C LEU A 158 0.62 -7.23 2.32
N SER A 159 -0.15 -7.90 1.46
CA SER A 159 -0.49 -9.32 1.59
C SER A 159 -0.04 -10.12 0.37
N SER A 160 -0.34 -11.41 0.38
CA SER A 160 -0.16 -12.32 -0.75
C SER A 160 -1.10 -11.94 -1.91
N LYS A 161 -0.81 -12.45 -3.10
CA LYS A 161 -1.67 -12.31 -4.29
C LYS A 161 -3.07 -12.91 -4.13
N TYR A 162 -3.29 -13.73 -3.10
CA TYR A 162 -4.58 -14.38 -2.84
C TYR A 162 -5.53 -13.44 -2.10
N PHE A 163 -5.01 -12.43 -1.42
CA PHE A 163 -5.83 -11.35 -0.90
C PHE A 163 -6.44 -10.56 -2.05
N ARG A 164 -7.77 -10.47 -2.05
CA ARG A 164 -8.53 -9.64 -2.97
C ARG A 164 -9.39 -8.71 -2.14
N SER A 165 -9.18 -7.40 -2.26
CA SER A 165 -10.04 -6.41 -1.61
C SER A 165 -11.46 -6.39 -2.17
N GLU A 166 -11.69 -7.01 -3.34
CA GLU A 166 -12.92 -6.94 -4.13
C GLU A 166 -13.32 -5.51 -4.52
N ILE A 167 -12.38 -4.56 -4.47
CA ILE A 167 -12.64 -3.15 -4.73
C ILE A 167 -13.25 -2.87 -6.11
N SER A 168 -12.96 -3.73 -7.10
CA SER A 168 -13.53 -3.63 -8.44
C SER A 168 -15.06 -3.80 -8.47
N LYS A 169 -15.65 -4.36 -7.42
CA LYS A 169 -17.10 -4.56 -7.27
C LYS A 169 -17.78 -3.41 -6.53
N ILE A 170 -17.00 -2.49 -5.95
CA ILE A 170 -17.52 -1.39 -5.12
C ILE A 170 -17.79 -0.18 -6.01
N ASP A 171 -19.00 0.36 -5.89
CA ASP A 171 -19.33 1.66 -6.48
C ASP A 171 -18.66 2.78 -5.67
N MET A 172 -17.57 3.30 -6.24
CA MET A 172 -16.77 4.38 -5.67
C MET A 172 -17.53 5.69 -5.56
N ASP A 173 -18.58 5.87 -6.35
CA ASP A 173 -19.32 7.14 -6.42
C ASP A 173 -20.28 7.30 -5.22
N ILE A 174 -20.47 6.23 -4.43
CA ILE A 174 -21.14 6.25 -3.12
C ILE A 174 -20.26 6.94 -2.05
N TYR A 175 -18.94 6.97 -2.24
CA TYR A 175 -17.95 7.49 -1.29
C TYR A 175 -17.39 8.85 -1.70
N GLY A 176 -16.94 9.65 -0.72
CA GLY A 176 -16.22 10.89 -0.99
C GLY A 176 -17.11 12.02 -1.52
N LYS A 177 -18.16 12.34 -0.76
CA LYS A 177 -19.09 13.43 -1.13
C LYS A 177 -18.40 14.79 -1.12
N VAL A 178 -17.39 14.95 -0.27
CA VAL A 178 -16.58 16.17 -0.19
C VAL A 178 -15.21 15.88 -0.80
N LEU A 179 -14.78 16.71 -1.75
CA LEU A 179 -13.44 16.62 -2.32
C LEU A 179 -12.54 17.73 -1.77
N ASN A 180 -11.44 17.33 -1.14
CA ASN A 180 -10.42 18.22 -0.63
C ASN A 180 -9.03 17.63 -0.80
N LYS A 181 -8.33 18.07 -1.85
CA LYS A 181 -6.99 17.55 -2.21
C LYS A 181 -5.92 17.83 -1.15
N GLU A 182 -6.20 18.74 -0.21
CA GLU A 182 -5.27 19.12 0.86
C GLU A 182 -5.43 18.24 2.11
N ILE A 183 -6.42 17.33 2.16
CA ILE A 183 -6.76 16.61 3.40
C ILE A 183 -5.58 15.88 4.05
N LEU A 184 -4.73 15.23 3.25
CA LEU A 184 -3.57 14.50 3.77
C LEU A 184 -2.55 15.47 4.39
N MET A 185 -2.22 16.56 3.70
CA MET A 185 -1.33 17.60 4.21
C MET A 185 -1.91 18.28 5.45
N THR A 186 -3.22 18.52 5.48
CA THR A 186 -3.92 19.05 6.65
C THR A 186 -3.81 18.10 7.84
N LEU A 187 -4.00 16.79 7.65
CA LEU A 187 -3.82 15.79 8.71
C LEU A 187 -2.38 15.76 9.23
N GLU A 188 -1.38 15.83 8.35
CA GLU A 188 0.04 15.90 8.72
C GLU A 188 0.37 17.16 9.53
N ASN A 189 -0.13 18.32 9.09
CA ASN A 189 0.08 19.59 9.79
C ASN A 189 -0.59 19.61 11.17
N ILE A 190 -1.82 19.09 11.27
CA ILE A 190 -2.51 18.95 12.56
C ILE A 190 -1.73 18.01 13.50
N GLY A 191 -1.33 16.84 13.00
CA GLY A 191 -0.59 15.86 13.80
C GLY A 191 0.74 16.41 14.32
N SER A 192 1.49 17.10 13.46
CA SER A 192 2.75 17.74 13.83
C SER A 192 2.54 18.85 14.87
N ALA A 193 1.52 19.68 14.69
CA ALA A 193 1.20 20.73 15.64
C ALA A 193 0.79 20.20 17.02
N ILE A 194 0.05 19.09 17.09
CA ILE A 194 -0.30 18.43 18.36
C ILE A 194 0.97 17.89 19.03
N ALA A 195 1.84 17.20 18.28
CA ALA A 195 3.08 16.61 18.80
C ALA A 195 4.04 17.68 19.34
N ASP A 196 4.15 18.81 18.65
CA ASP A 196 5.06 19.90 19.01
C ASP A 196 4.45 20.94 19.96
N GLY A 197 3.17 20.77 20.35
CA GLY A 197 2.46 21.74 21.19
C GLY A 197 2.34 23.12 20.55
N LYS A 198 2.06 23.18 19.24
CA LYS A 198 1.95 24.42 18.45
C LYS A 198 0.52 24.68 17.99
N GLN A 199 0.21 25.94 17.73
CA GLN A 199 -1.03 26.36 17.10
C GLN A 199 -1.03 26.04 15.60
N ILE A 200 -2.24 25.95 15.05
CA ILE A 200 -2.46 25.91 13.61
C ILE A 200 -3.30 27.09 13.16
N SER A 201 -3.12 27.48 11.90
CA SER A 201 -4.01 28.41 11.21
C SER A 201 -4.52 27.84 9.90
N PHE A 202 -5.79 28.09 9.61
CA PHE A 202 -6.44 27.57 8.41
C PHE A 202 -7.67 28.39 8.01
N HIS A 203 -8.19 28.14 6.81
CA HIS A 203 -9.50 28.59 6.37
C HIS A 203 -10.52 27.45 6.46
N TYR A 204 -11.73 27.76 6.90
CA TYR A 204 -12.80 26.77 7.01
C TYR A 204 -13.86 26.99 5.93
N CYS A 205 -14.29 25.90 5.31
CA CYS A 205 -15.27 25.91 4.23
C CYS A 205 -16.64 25.38 4.69
N ASP A 206 -17.70 25.95 4.12
CA ASP A 206 -19.02 25.31 4.11
C ASP A 206 -19.12 24.36 2.92
N CYS A 207 -19.92 23.31 3.08
CA CYS A 207 -20.18 22.32 2.04
C CYS A 207 -21.68 22.33 1.71
N GLY A 208 -22.02 22.57 0.44
CA GLY A 208 -23.37 22.40 -0.07
C GLY A 208 -23.73 20.94 -0.32
N LEU A 209 -24.96 20.68 -0.74
CA LEU A 209 -25.43 19.34 -1.16
C LEU A 209 -24.66 18.81 -2.40
N ASP A 210 -24.00 19.71 -3.14
CA ASP A 210 -23.18 19.40 -4.31
C ASP A 210 -21.75 18.95 -3.95
N GLY A 211 -21.39 18.89 -2.66
CA GLY A 211 -20.06 18.48 -2.22
C GLY A 211 -18.97 19.55 -2.43
N LYS A 212 -19.34 20.75 -2.90
CA LYS A 212 -18.38 21.81 -3.22
C LYS A 212 -18.08 22.66 -2.00
N LEU A 213 -16.78 22.77 -1.70
CA LEU A 213 -16.28 23.61 -0.62
C LEU A 213 -16.29 25.09 -1.01
N LYS A 214 -16.98 25.90 -0.20
CA LYS A 214 -16.99 27.37 -0.31
C LYS A 214 -16.39 27.96 0.96
N PHE A 215 -15.41 28.84 0.83
CA PHE A 215 -14.77 29.49 1.98
C PHE A 215 -15.80 30.29 2.80
N ARG A 216 -15.75 30.15 4.12
CA ARG A 216 -16.45 31.08 5.02
C ARG A 216 -15.81 32.45 4.93
N LEU A 217 -16.66 33.48 4.91
CA LEU A 217 -16.23 34.87 4.87
C LEU A 217 -16.37 35.53 6.24
N ASP A 218 -15.52 36.51 6.52
CA ASP A 218 -15.64 37.40 7.66
C ASP A 218 -16.60 38.57 7.35
N SER A 219 -16.78 39.49 8.31
CA SER A 219 -17.63 40.67 8.15
C SER A 219 -17.16 41.64 7.06
N SER A 220 -15.90 41.53 6.61
CA SER A 220 -15.34 42.33 5.52
C SER A 220 -15.47 41.66 4.15
N GLY A 221 -16.03 40.45 4.09
CA GLY A 221 -16.15 39.65 2.87
C GLY A 221 -14.85 38.93 2.47
N LYS A 222 -13.82 38.92 3.32
CA LYS A 222 -12.58 38.16 3.09
C LYS A 222 -12.70 36.75 3.65
N LYS A 223 -11.84 35.83 3.17
CA LYS A 223 -11.78 34.47 3.73
C LYS A 223 -11.49 34.54 5.23
N LYS A 224 -12.38 33.97 6.04
CA LYS A 224 -12.22 33.94 7.48
C LYS A 224 -11.10 32.97 7.86
N GLN A 225 -10.05 33.50 8.46
CA GLN A 225 -8.94 32.73 9.01
C GLN A 225 -9.24 32.32 10.45
N TYR A 226 -8.94 31.06 10.76
CA TYR A 226 -9.05 30.48 12.08
C TYR A 226 -7.65 30.23 12.63
N THR A 227 -7.51 30.40 13.94
CA THR A 227 -6.32 30.03 14.71
C THR A 227 -6.81 29.16 15.85
N VAL A 228 -6.24 27.98 16.01
CA VAL A 228 -6.76 26.92 16.90
C VAL A 228 -5.58 26.32 17.66
N ASN A 229 -5.79 26.05 18.96
CA ASN A 229 -4.93 25.14 19.71
C ASN A 229 -5.44 23.71 19.44
N PRO A 230 -4.72 22.87 18.68
CA PRO A 230 -5.19 21.53 18.36
C PRO A 230 -4.92 20.57 19.52
N TYR A 231 -5.90 19.73 19.87
CA TYR A 231 -5.77 18.77 20.97
C TYR A 231 -5.76 17.32 20.47
N GLN A 232 -6.71 16.96 19.62
CA GLN A 232 -6.82 15.59 19.12
C GLN A 232 -7.57 15.54 17.79
N VAL A 233 -7.27 14.51 16.98
CA VAL A 233 -8.10 14.11 15.84
C VAL A 233 -8.93 12.90 16.24
N ILE A 234 -10.24 12.97 16.01
CA ILE A 234 -11.16 11.84 16.19
C ILE A 234 -11.85 11.51 14.87
N SER A 235 -12.19 10.24 14.64
CA SER A 235 -12.96 9.81 13.48
C SER A 235 -14.30 9.24 13.92
N GLN A 236 -15.40 9.78 13.38
CA GLN A 236 -16.75 9.33 13.67
C GLN A 236 -17.59 9.33 12.39
N ASN A 237 -18.31 8.24 12.13
CA ASN A 237 -19.19 8.09 10.95
C ASN A 237 -18.49 8.39 9.60
N GLY A 238 -17.22 8.00 9.44
CA GLY A 238 -16.44 8.25 8.22
C GLY A 238 -15.87 9.66 8.09
N HIS A 239 -16.04 10.50 9.11
CA HIS A 239 -15.53 11.87 9.11
C HIS A 239 -14.47 12.06 10.19
N SER A 240 -13.39 12.74 9.85
CA SER A 240 -12.35 13.13 10.80
C SER A 240 -12.59 14.55 11.30
N TYR A 241 -12.48 14.73 12.60
CA TYR A 241 -12.71 15.98 13.31
C TYR A 241 -11.46 16.35 14.09
N LEU A 242 -11.03 17.59 13.92
CA LEU A 242 -10.09 18.24 14.83
C LEU A 242 -10.87 18.73 16.05
N ILE A 243 -10.45 18.31 17.24
CA ILE A 243 -10.88 18.87 18.52
C ILE A 243 -9.81 19.85 19.01
N GLY A 244 -10.24 21.00 19.50
CA GLY A 244 -9.36 22.05 20.02
C GLY A 244 -10.15 23.19 20.64
N ASN A 245 -9.49 24.30 20.96
CA ASN A 245 -10.17 25.57 21.27
C ASN A 245 -9.65 26.70 20.38
N LEU A 246 -10.40 27.79 20.34
CA LEU A 246 -9.96 29.04 19.74
C LEU A 246 -9.23 29.85 20.83
N PRO A 247 -8.05 30.46 20.60
CA PRO A 247 -7.31 31.16 21.66
C PRO A 247 -8.05 32.27 22.41
N LYS A 248 -9.18 32.76 21.86
CA LYS A 248 -10.04 33.77 22.48
C LYS A 248 -11.09 33.20 23.45
N TYR A 249 -11.31 31.89 23.43
CA TYR A 249 -12.38 31.21 24.16
C TYR A 249 -11.85 29.93 24.79
N ASP A 250 -12.21 29.65 26.04
CA ASP A 250 -11.77 28.42 26.72
C ASP A 250 -12.63 27.21 26.36
N ASP A 251 -13.74 27.41 25.64
CA ASP A 251 -14.65 26.35 25.23
C ASP A 251 -14.07 25.44 24.13
N LEU A 252 -14.36 24.15 24.25
CA LEU A 252 -14.04 23.17 23.22
C LEU A 252 -14.85 23.42 21.95
N THR A 253 -14.16 23.37 20.81
CA THR A 253 -14.75 23.40 19.48
C THR A 253 -14.24 22.23 18.65
N HIS A 254 -14.94 21.95 17.55
CA HIS A 254 -14.53 20.95 16.60
C HIS A 254 -14.63 21.45 15.15
N PHE A 255 -13.75 20.94 14.30
CA PHE A 255 -13.73 21.23 12.87
C PHE A 255 -13.63 19.94 12.08
N ARG A 256 -14.49 19.78 11.06
CA ARG A 256 -14.37 18.69 10.11
C ARG A 256 -13.15 18.89 9.22
N ILE A 257 -12.21 17.95 9.25
CA ILE A 257 -10.91 18.10 8.58
C ILE A 257 -11.06 18.14 7.06
N ASP A 258 -12.04 17.42 6.49
CA ASP A 258 -12.38 17.48 5.07
C ASP A 258 -12.79 18.89 4.59
N ARG A 259 -13.12 19.80 5.50
CA ARG A 259 -13.54 21.19 5.22
C ARG A 259 -12.47 22.24 5.53
N ILE A 260 -11.30 21.82 5.99
CA ILE A 260 -10.17 22.69 6.29
C ILE A 260 -9.32 22.88 5.02
N LYS A 261 -8.95 24.12 4.72
CA LYS A 261 -8.04 24.48 3.62
C LYS A 261 -6.94 25.41 4.09
N ASP A 262 -5.83 25.41 3.34
CA ASP A 262 -4.66 26.24 3.59
C ASP A 262 -4.14 26.07 5.03
N CYS A 263 -4.17 24.85 5.56
CA CYS A 263 -3.75 24.57 6.93
C CYS A 263 -2.24 24.69 7.09
N GLN A 264 -1.80 25.47 8.07
CA GLN A 264 -0.38 25.71 8.37
C GLN A 264 -0.15 25.62 9.88
N VAL A 265 0.99 25.04 10.27
CA VAL A 265 1.51 25.15 11.64
C VAL A 265 2.11 26.53 11.80
N ILE A 266 1.78 27.22 12.90
CA ILE A 266 2.34 28.53 13.22
C ILE A 266 3.25 28.41 14.44
N ASP A 267 4.30 29.24 14.50
CA ASP A 267 5.30 29.20 15.58
C ASP A 267 4.80 29.94 16.83
N VAL A 268 3.65 29.51 17.32
CA VAL A 268 3.02 30.00 18.54
C VAL A 268 2.63 28.78 19.38
N PRO A 269 3.02 28.70 20.66
CA PRO A 269 2.65 27.59 21.52
C PRO A 269 1.13 27.46 21.66
N ALA A 270 0.65 26.22 21.58
CA ALA A 270 -0.71 25.87 21.97
C ALA A 270 -0.83 26.00 23.51
N LYS A 271 -1.98 26.52 23.96
CA LYS A 271 -2.32 26.64 25.37
C LYS A 271 -3.37 25.63 25.76
#